data_AF-A0A970F9F1-F1
#
_entry.id   AF-A0A970F9F1-F1
#
_cell.length_a   1.000
_cell.length_b   1.000
_cell.length_c   1.000
_cell.angle_alpha   90.00
_cell.angle_beta   90.00
_cell.angle_gamma   90.00
#
_symmetry.space_group_name_H-M   'P 1'
#
loop_
_entity.id
_entity.type
_entity.pdbx_description
1 polymer ?
#
loop_
_entity_poly.entity_id
_entity_poly.type
_entity_poly.pdbx_seq_one_letter_code
_entity_poly.pdbx_strand_id
1 'polypeptide(L)'
;MKQKTFQIYDGQEVVPIIMDDGYASTNIGKRNYQQVARAVQDLRQDIAMVTGAIDYKEVQLCFNDSPEQQEHRLNQGNKNQIPNLSFSLEKQNKNVMIIGSFTESRFIQTLYQEQKLPEFDAKKNDSEGFVIKTVAFLTPEIPCALVIAGSDPRGTIYGIYHLSKLIGVSPWYWYSDVPVPIKEKINVDTQTIVQKAPSIKYRGIFINDEERTIDWVKEKFSNEQGVPNVYFYRHVFELLL
;
A
#
# COMPACT_ATOMS: atom_id res chain seq x y z
N MET A 1 -27.56 -10.95 -9.76
CA MET A 1 -26.86 -9.68 -10.08
C MET A 1 -25.39 -10.01 -10.23
N LYS A 2 -24.72 -9.61 -11.33
CA LYS A 2 -23.29 -9.90 -11.50
C LYS A 2 -22.51 -9.13 -10.43
N GLN A 3 -21.73 -9.84 -9.63
CA GLN A 3 -20.79 -9.27 -8.67
C GLN A 3 -19.83 -8.38 -9.47
N LYS A 4 -19.81 -7.07 -9.17
CA LYS A 4 -18.89 -6.15 -9.84
C LYS A 4 -17.52 -6.40 -9.23
N THR A 5 -16.54 -6.76 -10.06
CA THR A 5 -15.15 -7.01 -9.66
C THR A 5 -14.25 -6.00 -10.34
N PHE A 6 -13.23 -5.50 -9.66
CA PHE A 6 -12.20 -4.64 -10.24
C PHE A 6 -10.95 -5.46 -10.45
N GLN A 7 -10.44 -5.44 -11.68
CA GLN A 7 -9.26 -6.18 -12.06
C GLN A 7 -8.02 -5.32 -11.83
N ILE A 8 -7.20 -5.71 -10.85
CA ILE A 8 -5.92 -5.07 -10.55
C ILE A 8 -4.83 -5.61 -11.49
N TYR A 9 -4.85 -6.92 -11.76
CA TYR A 9 -3.91 -7.61 -12.64
C TYR A 9 -4.67 -8.53 -13.59
N ASP A 10 -4.41 -8.41 -14.90
CA ASP A 10 -5.11 -9.18 -15.94
C ASP A 10 -4.35 -10.41 -16.48
N GLY A 11 -3.15 -10.65 -15.95
CA GLY A 11 -2.22 -11.67 -16.45
C GLY A 11 -1.11 -11.09 -17.33
N GLN A 12 -1.23 -9.84 -17.77
CA GLN A 12 -0.24 -9.14 -18.59
C GLN A 12 0.25 -7.87 -17.92
N GLU A 13 -0.66 -7.03 -17.43
CA GLU A 13 -0.36 -5.73 -16.85
C GLU A 13 -1.13 -5.46 -15.55
N VAL A 14 -0.46 -4.81 -14.61
CA VAL A 14 -1.07 -4.28 -13.39
C VAL A 14 -1.50 -2.83 -13.59
N VAL A 15 -2.69 -2.49 -13.10
CA VAL A 15 -3.19 -1.11 -13.14
C VAL A 15 -2.24 -0.14 -12.43
N PRO A 16 -2.02 1.08 -12.95
CA PRO A 16 -1.18 2.06 -12.28
C PRO A 16 -1.86 2.58 -11.00
N ILE A 17 -1.02 2.96 -10.02
CA ILE A 17 -1.44 3.63 -8.80
C ILE A 17 -1.23 5.13 -8.99
N ILE A 18 -2.27 5.90 -8.73
CA ILE A 18 -2.31 7.36 -8.76
C ILE A 18 -2.39 7.87 -7.32
N MET A 19 -1.49 8.78 -6.97
CA MET A 19 -1.53 9.49 -5.69
C MET A 19 -1.12 10.95 -5.89
N ASP A 20 -1.41 11.82 -4.91
CA ASP A 20 -1.04 13.24 -5.00
C ASP A 20 0.50 13.42 -4.90
N ASP A 21 1.06 14.40 -5.61
CA ASP A 21 2.50 14.71 -5.59
C ASP A 21 2.97 15.25 -4.23
N GLY A 22 2.06 15.84 -3.45
CA GLY A 22 2.33 16.29 -2.08
C GLY A 22 2.86 15.18 -1.15
N TYR A 23 2.52 13.91 -1.42
CA TYR A 23 3.04 12.77 -0.66
C TYR A 23 4.51 12.44 -0.93
N ALA A 24 5.06 12.88 -2.07
CA ALA A 24 6.43 12.62 -2.50
C ALA A 24 7.40 13.78 -2.17
N SER A 25 6.90 14.89 -1.61
CA SER A 25 7.71 16.05 -1.26
C SER A 25 8.62 15.77 -0.04
N THR A 26 9.86 16.27 -0.10
CA THR A 26 10.86 16.20 0.99
C THR A 26 10.97 17.52 1.77
N ASN A 27 10.14 18.51 1.48
CA ASN A 27 10.20 19.83 2.11
C ASN A 27 9.92 19.76 3.62
N ILE A 28 10.98 19.84 4.42
CA ILE A 28 10.95 19.93 5.88
C ILE A 28 10.25 21.25 6.26
N GLY A 29 8.99 21.19 6.71
CA GLY A 29 8.23 22.36 7.19
C GLY A 29 6.76 22.42 6.78
N LYS A 30 6.33 21.62 5.80
CA LYS A 30 4.91 21.32 5.54
C LYS A 30 4.65 19.88 5.97
N ARG A 31 3.44 19.57 6.45
CA ARG A 31 3.08 18.19 6.85
C ARG A 31 3.24 17.26 5.63
N ASN A 32 4.40 16.63 5.49
CA ASN A 32 4.68 15.65 4.44
C ASN A 32 4.28 14.29 4.97
N TYR A 33 3.22 13.72 4.42
CA TYR A 33 2.73 12.40 4.82
C TYR A 33 3.42 11.30 4.01
N GLN A 34 4.76 11.29 4.08
CA GLN A 34 5.61 10.27 3.45
C GLN A 34 5.23 8.84 3.86
N GLN A 35 4.56 8.69 5.01
CA GLN A 35 4.02 7.43 5.51
C GLN A 35 2.98 6.81 4.56
N VAL A 36 2.16 7.62 3.89
CA VAL A 36 1.19 7.11 2.90
C VAL A 36 1.94 6.66 1.65
N ALA A 37 2.92 7.44 1.17
CA ALA A 37 3.76 7.04 0.05
C ALA A 37 4.53 5.74 0.35
N ARG A 38 4.99 5.57 1.60
CA ARG A 38 5.62 4.35 2.10
C ARG A 38 4.67 3.15 2.00
N ALA A 39 3.47 3.25 2.56
CA ALA A 39 2.47 2.18 2.46
C ALA A 39 2.06 1.89 1.01
N VAL A 40 2.06 2.88 0.12
CA VAL A 40 1.86 2.65 -1.32
C VAL A 40 3.01 1.85 -1.93
N GLN A 41 4.27 2.03 -1.48
CA GLN A 41 5.36 1.15 -1.90
C GLN A 41 5.17 -0.28 -1.38
N ASP A 42 4.76 -0.43 -0.12
CA ASP A 42 4.48 -1.75 0.47
C ASP A 42 3.38 -2.48 -0.34
N LEU A 43 2.32 -1.78 -0.75
CA LEU A 43 1.29 -2.35 -1.65
C LEU A 43 1.81 -2.74 -3.03
N ARG A 44 2.75 -1.96 -3.60
CA ARG A 44 3.38 -2.32 -4.89
C ARG A 44 4.18 -3.62 -4.75
N GLN A 45 4.89 -3.76 -3.64
CA GLN A 45 5.64 -4.98 -3.29
C GLN A 45 4.68 -6.16 -3.04
N ASP A 46 3.58 -5.95 -2.33
CA ASP A 46 2.55 -6.96 -2.07
C ASP A 46 1.92 -7.48 -3.36
N ILE A 47 1.56 -6.58 -4.29
CA ILE A 47 1.05 -6.96 -5.60
C ILE A 47 2.11 -7.75 -6.37
N ALA A 48 3.37 -7.33 -6.33
CA ALA A 48 4.45 -8.07 -6.99
C ALA A 48 4.62 -9.49 -6.43
N MET A 49 4.59 -9.66 -5.10
CA MET A 49 4.63 -10.98 -4.46
C MET A 49 3.46 -11.86 -4.94
N VAL A 50 2.25 -11.30 -5.04
CA VAL A 50 1.05 -12.02 -5.50
C VAL A 50 1.09 -12.33 -7.01
N THR A 51 1.67 -11.47 -7.85
CA THR A 51 1.82 -11.76 -9.29
C THR A 51 2.99 -12.68 -9.60
N GLY A 52 3.81 -13.02 -8.60
CA GLY A 52 5.06 -13.77 -8.77
C GLY A 52 6.19 -12.92 -9.37
N ALA A 53 6.02 -11.60 -9.43
CA ALA A 53 7.06 -10.68 -9.83
C ALA A 53 8.00 -10.37 -8.66
N ILE A 54 9.27 -10.12 -8.99
CA ILE A 54 10.23 -9.60 -8.03
C ILE A 54 10.14 -8.08 -8.09
N ASP A 55 9.51 -7.44 -7.09
CA ASP A 55 9.63 -5.99 -6.94
C ASP A 55 11.06 -5.64 -6.53
N TYR A 56 11.62 -4.78 -7.34
CA TYR A 56 13.03 -4.62 -7.56
C TYR A 56 13.61 -3.47 -6.76
N LYS A 57 12.80 -2.71 -6.01
CA LYS A 57 13.28 -1.57 -5.19
C LYS A 57 13.49 -1.92 -3.72
N GLU A 58 12.64 -2.74 -3.11
CA GLU A 58 12.74 -3.02 -1.68
C GLU A 58 13.45 -4.32 -1.33
N VAL A 59 13.23 -5.38 -2.12
CA VAL A 59 13.87 -6.69 -1.90
C VAL A 59 15.40 -6.62 -2.09
N GLN A 60 15.94 -5.55 -2.66
CA GLN A 60 17.39 -5.37 -2.86
C GLN A 60 18.19 -5.44 -1.57
N LEU A 61 17.64 -5.00 -0.43
CA LEU A 61 18.36 -5.04 0.85
C LEU A 61 18.56 -6.45 1.40
N CYS A 62 17.76 -7.43 0.95
CA CYS A 62 17.86 -8.82 1.37
C CYS A 62 18.85 -9.63 0.51
N PHE A 63 19.31 -9.06 -0.61
CA PHE A 63 20.14 -9.72 -1.60
C PHE A 63 21.59 -9.24 -1.47
N ASN A 64 22.52 -10.15 -1.11
CA ASN A 64 23.95 -9.86 -1.08
C ASN A 64 24.56 -10.01 -2.49
N ASP A 65 24.19 -9.10 -3.40
CA ASP A 65 24.53 -9.21 -4.81
C ASP A 65 25.62 -8.22 -5.21
N SER A 66 26.45 -8.62 -6.18
CA SER A 66 27.33 -7.67 -6.86
C SER A 66 26.51 -6.67 -7.68
N PRO A 67 27.02 -5.47 -7.99
CA PRO A 67 26.33 -4.49 -8.83
C PRO A 67 25.87 -5.06 -10.18
N GLU A 68 26.65 -5.96 -10.78
CA GLU A 68 26.35 -6.63 -12.05
C GLU A 68 25.21 -7.65 -11.91
N GLN A 69 25.20 -8.43 -10.82
CA GLN A 69 24.11 -9.36 -10.52
C GLN A 69 22.82 -8.60 -10.22
N GLN A 70 22.92 -7.48 -9.50
CA GLN A 70 21.81 -6.56 -9.28
C GLN A 70 21.24 -6.07 -10.61
N GLU A 71 22.06 -5.53 -11.51
CA GLU A 71 21.60 -5.08 -12.83
C GLU A 71 20.97 -6.21 -13.65
N HIS A 72 21.54 -7.41 -13.61
CA HIS A 72 20.98 -8.57 -14.30
C HIS A 72 19.61 -8.98 -13.74
N ARG A 73 19.43 -9.04 -12.40
CA ARG A 73 18.12 -9.30 -11.76
C ARG A 73 17.11 -8.19 -12.08
N LEU A 74 17.54 -6.93 -12.07
CA LEU A 74 16.71 -5.78 -12.43
C LEU A 74 16.18 -5.86 -13.87
N ASN A 75 17.00 -6.37 -14.79
CA ASN A 75 16.63 -6.53 -16.18
C ASN A 75 15.73 -7.75 -16.44
N GLN A 76 15.75 -8.75 -15.56
CA GLN A 76 14.87 -9.91 -15.60
C GLN A 76 13.49 -9.67 -14.96
N GLY A 77 13.34 -8.63 -14.15
CA GLY A 77 12.07 -8.29 -13.50
C GLY A 77 10.99 -7.86 -14.50
N ASN A 78 9.82 -8.51 -14.46
CA ASN A 78 8.69 -8.14 -15.31
C ASN A 78 8.03 -6.85 -14.80
N LYS A 79 8.46 -5.71 -15.36
CA LYS A 79 7.97 -4.37 -14.97
C LYS A 79 6.46 -4.19 -15.12
N ASN A 80 5.80 -4.98 -15.98
CA ASN A 80 4.36 -4.90 -16.20
C ASN A 80 3.55 -5.56 -15.07
N GLN A 81 4.18 -6.41 -14.26
CA GLN A 81 3.56 -7.09 -13.11
C GLN A 81 3.68 -6.29 -11.80
N ILE A 82 4.23 -5.07 -11.88
CA ILE A 82 4.38 -4.15 -10.75
C ILE A 82 3.60 -2.87 -11.09
N PRO A 83 2.73 -2.37 -10.18
CA PRO A 83 2.00 -1.14 -10.45
C PRO A 83 2.97 0.03 -10.69
N ASN A 84 2.78 0.74 -11.81
CA ASN A 84 3.47 2.01 -12.02
C ASN A 84 2.88 3.08 -11.09
N LEU A 85 3.74 3.89 -10.47
CA LEU A 85 3.31 5.01 -9.64
C LEU A 85 3.27 6.29 -10.47
N SER A 86 2.12 6.97 -10.51
CA SER A 86 1.93 8.25 -11.18
C SER A 86 1.33 9.28 -10.24
N PHE A 87 1.65 10.56 -10.47
CA PHE A 87 1.11 11.69 -9.74
C PHE A 87 0.11 12.51 -10.55
N SER A 88 -0.26 12.03 -11.73
CA SER A 88 -1.24 12.64 -12.62
C SER A 88 -2.18 11.59 -13.20
N LEU A 89 -3.44 12.01 -13.36
CA LEU A 89 -4.47 11.28 -14.12
C LEU A 89 -4.30 11.48 -15.62
N GLU A 90 -3.54 12.50 -16.05
CA GLU A 90 -3.29 12.73 -17.47
C GLU A 90 -2.55 11.54 -18.09
N LYS A 91 -2.92 11.21 -19.34
CA LYS A 91 -2.34 10.11 -20.14
C LYS A 91 -2.65 8.70 -19.61
N GLN A 92 -3.52 8.56 -18.62
CA GLN A 92 -4.05 7.25 -18.22
C GLN A 92 -5.21 6.88 -19.13
N ASN A 93 -4.99 5.94 -20.06
CA ASN A 93 -6.02 5.44 -20.99
C ASN A 93 -6.53 4.04 -20.57
N LYS A 94 -6.59 3.78 -19.26
CA LYS A 94 -6.92 2.47 -18.67
C LYS A 94 -7.48 2.62 -17.26
N ASN A 95 -7.91 1.50 -16.68
CA ASN A 95 -8.32 1.45 -15.28
C ASN A 95 -7.14 1.80 -14.37
N VAL A 96 -7.42 2.48 -13.26
CA VAL A 96 -6.39 2.94 -12.32
C VAL A 96 -6.76 2.64 -10.87
N MET A 97 -5.78 2.69 -9.98
CA MET A 97 -6.00 2.78 -8.54
C MET A 97 -5.75 4.21 -8.09
N ILE A 98 -6.61 4.78 -7.27
CA ILE A 98 -6.42 6.12 -6.69
C ILE A 98 -6.35 5.98 -5.18
N ILE A 99 -5.23 6.42 -4.60
CA ILE A 99 -4.98 6.27 -3.17
C ILE A 99 -4.68 7.64 -2.57
N GLY A 100 -5.36 7.97 -1.47
CA GLY A 100 -5.11 9.21 -0.76
C GLY A 100 -5.89 9.38 0.53
N SER A 101 -5.55 10.41 1.28
CA SER A 101 -6.32 10.88 2.43
C SER A 101 -7.20 12.06 2.01
N PHE A 102 -8.37 12.18 2.63
CA PHE A 102 -9.27 13.31 2.41
C PHE A 102 -8.62 14.65 2.76
N THR A 103 -7.74 14.68 3.76
CA THR A 103 -7.09 15.91 4.21
C THR A 103 -6.09 16.47 3.21
N GLU A 104 -5.46 15.64 2.36
CA GLU A 104 -4.30 16.05 1.56
C GLU A 104 -4.41 15.73 0.06
N SER A 105 -5.19 14.72 -0.33
CA SER A 105 -5.28 14.32 -1.73
C SER A 105 -6.34 15.12 -2.47
N ARG A 106 -5.91 15.90 -3.46
CA ARG A 106 -6.83 16.64 -4.34
C ARG A 106 -7.76 15.71 -5.09
N PHE A 107 -7.27 14.56 -5.55
CA PHE A 107 -8.08 13.54 -6.23
C PHE A 107 -9.22 13.05 -5.34
N ILE A 108 -8.95 12.72 -4.07
CA ILE A 108 -9.98 12.28 -3.12
C ILE A 108 -10.97 13.41 -2.81
N GLN A 109 -10.49 14.64 -2.66
CA GLN A 109 -11.36 15.80 -2.42
C GLN A 109 -12.30 16.06 -3.60
N THR A 110 -11.82 15.98 -4.84
CA THR A 110 -12.66 16.10 -6.05
C THR A 110 -13.72 15.01 -6.10
N LEU A 111 -13.33 13.75 -5.89
CA LEU A 111 -14.28 12.62 -5.85
C LEU A 111 -15.36 12.79 -4.78
N TYR A 112 -14.98 13.33 -3.63
CA TYR A 112 -15.91 13.64 -2.55
C TYR A 112 -16.89 14.76 -2.94
N GLN A 113 -16.39 15.85 -3.54
CA GLN A 113 -17.20 16.98 -3.99
C GLN A 113 -18.21 16.58 -5.09
N GLU A 114 -17.80 15.68 -5.99
CA GLU A 114 -18.65 15.10 -7.02
C GLU A 114 -19.63 14.04 -6.50
N GLN A 115 -19.69 13.81 -5.18
CA GLN A 115 -20.55 12.81 -4.53
C GLN A 115 -20.35 11.38 -5.06
N LYS A 116 -19.12 11.04 -5.50
CA LYS A 116 -18.76 9.69 -5.94
C LYS A 116 -18.50 8.73 -4.77
N LEU A 117 -18.30 9.27 -3.56
CA LEU A 117 -18.06 8.53 -2.31
C LEU A 117 -19.08 8.91 -1.21
N PRO A 118 -20.41 8.81 -1.44
CA PRO A 118 -21.42 9.32 -0.51
C PRO A 118 -21.48 8.55 0.82
N GLU A 119 -21.05 7.29 0.84
CA GLU A 119 -20.93 6.47 2.05
C GLU A 119 -19.75 6.84 2.96
N PHE A 120 -18.80 7.61 2.45
CA PHE A 120 -17.60 8.01 3.18
C PHE A 120 -17.80 9.41 3.72
N ASP A 121 -18.10 9.54 5.01
CA ASP A 121 -18.22 10.85 5.65
C ASP A 121 -16.91 11.24 6.36
N ALA A 122 -16.00 11.82 5.59
CA ALA A 122 -14.70 12.26 6.09
C ALA A 122 -14.78 13.41 7.11
N LYS A 123 -15.89 14.16 7.13
CA LYS A 123 -16.03 15.38 7.96
C LYS A 123 -16.74 15.14 9.29
N LYS A 124 -17.55 14.07 9.40
CA LYS A 124 -18.54 13.95 10.47
C LYS A 124 -18.30 12.85 11.49
N ASN A 125 -17.35 11.92 11.30
CA ASN A 125 -17.02 11.03 12.44
C ASN A 125 -15.70 10.27 12.54
N ASP A 126 -14.96 9.89 11.50
CA ASP A 126 -14.08 8.73 11.70
C ASP A 126 -12.57 9.02 11.59
N SER A 127 -11.88 9.30 12.71
CA SER A 127 -10.40 9.19 12.75
C SER A 127 -10.00 7.78 12.36
N GLU A 128 -9.00 7.63 11.50
CA GLU A 128 -8.48 6.34 11.04
C GLU A 128 -9.47 5.47 10.24
N GLY A 129 -10.59 6.05 9.79
CA GLY A 129 -11.55 5.39 8.90
C GLY A 129 -11.12 5.43 7.42
N PHE A 130 -11.62 4.50 6.62
CA PHE A 130 -11.38 4.46 5.17
C PHE A 130 -12.54 3.89 4.38
N VAL A 131 -12.54 4.17 3.08
CA VAL A 131 -13.40 3.52 2.09
C VAL A 131 -12.56 2.92 0.97
N ILE A 132 -12.92 1.72 0.52
CA ILE A 132 -12.46 1.12 -0.73
C ILE A 132 -13.66 0.97 -1.64
N LYS A 133 -13.62 1.63 -2.80
CA LYS A 133 -14.73 1.62 -3.75
C LYS A 133 -14.27 1.72 -5.18
N THR A 134 -14.96 1.02 -6.05
CA THR A 134 -14.81 1.21 -7.49
C THR A 134 -15.73 2.32 -8.00
N VAL A 135 -15.13 3.33 -8.62
CA VAL A 135 -15.79 4.47 -9.26
C VAL A 135 -15.74 4.25 -10.78
N ALA A 136 -16.91 4.14 -11.41
CA ALA A 136 -17.00 4.05 -12.86
C ALA A 136 -17.01 5.45 -13.50
N PHE A 137 -16.54 5.53 -14.75
CA PHE A 137 -16.52 6.73 -15.58
C PHE A 137 -15.87 7.92 -14.85
N LEU A 138 -14.61 7.75 -14.42
CA LEU A 138 -13.89 8.82 -13.74
C LEU A 138 -13.65 9.99 -14.70
N THR A 139 -13.10 9.68 -15.87
CA THR A 139 -12.96 10.56 -17.05
C THR A 139 -13.26 9.72 -18.31
N PRO A 140 -13.43 10.34 -19.50
CA PRO A 140 -13.56 9.59 -20.75
C PRO A 140 -12.41 8.59 -21.01
N GLU A 141 -11.20 8.93 -20.55
CA GLU A 141 -9.97 8.13 -20.71
C GLU A 141 -9.78 7.09 -19.59
N ILE A 142 -10.41 7.28 -18.43
CA ILE A 142 -10.32 6.40 -17.26
C ILE A 142 -11.71 5.78 -16.99
N PRO A 143 -12.01 4.60 -17.57
CA PRO A 143 -13.33 3.98 -17.47
C PRO A 143 -13.68 3.57 -16.04
N CYS A 144 -12.70 3.21 -15.23
CA CYS A 144 -12.90 2.70 -13.89
C CYS A 144 -11.70 2.98 -12.99
N ALA A 145 -11.95 3.36 -11.75
CA ALA A 145 -10.92 3.54 -10.74
C ALA A 145 -11.27 2.80 -9.45
N LEU A 146 -10.32 2.02 -8.91
CA LEU A 146 -10.41 1.52 -7.54
C LEU A 146 -9.84 2.59 -6.61
N VAL A 147 -10.71 3.18 -5.80
CA VAL A 147 -10.38 4.29 -4.91
C VAL A 147 -10.20 3.77 -3.49
N ILE A 148 -9.05 4.08 -2.88
CA ILE A 148 -8.80 3.94 -1.44
C ILE A 148 -8.72 5.35 -0.86
N ALA A 149 -9.75 5.74 -0.12
CA ALA A 149 -9.82 7.05 0.53
C ALA A 149 -9.83 6.89 2.05
N GLY A 150 -8.81 7.42 2.72
CA GLY A 150 -8.76 7.51 4.18
C GLY A 150 -9.25 8.86 4.69
N SER A 151 -9.83 8.91 5.88
CA SER A 151 -10.20 10.18 6.53
C SER A 151 -8.98 10.99 6.94
N ASP A 152 -7.93 10.30 7.35
CA ASP A 152 -6.61 10.80 7.73
C ASP A 152 -5.53 9.86 7.17
N PRO A 153 -4.23 10.19 7.31
CA PRO A 153 -3.14 9.34 6.79
C PRO A 153 -3.16 7.91 7.30
N ARG A 154 -3.52 7.67 8.58
CA ARG A 154 -3.55 6.31 9.14
C ARG A 154 -4.73 5.53 8.60
N GLY A 155 -5.89 6.17 8.43
CA GLY A 155 -7.02 5.58 7.70
C GLY A 155 -6.64 5.16 6.29
N THR A 156 -5.89 6.00 5.55
CA THR A 156 -5.41 5.64 4.21
C THR A 156 -4.48 4.42 4.25
N ILE A 157 -3.55 4.37 5.22
CA ILE A 157 -2.63 3.24 5.41
C ILE A 157 -3.41 1.94 5.72
N TYR A 158 -4.41 2.01 6.60
CA TYR A 158 -5.27 0.86 6.90
C TYR A 158 -6.05 0.39 5.67
N GLY A 159 -6.53 1.31 4.83
CA GLY A 159 -7.17 0.94 3.56
C GLY A 159 -6.22 0.24 2.58
N ILE A 160 -4.96 0.67 2.54
CA ILE A 160 -3.90 0.04 1.75
C ILE A 160 -3.65 -1.39 2.24
N TYR A 161 -3.37 -1.59 3.53
CA TYR A 161 -3.12 -2.94 4.06
C TYR A 161 -4.36 -3.83 4.06
N HIS A 162 -5.56 -3.26 4.13
CA HIS A 162 -6.79 -4.01 3.91
C HIS A 162 -6.84 -4.58 2.48
N LEU A 163 -6.41 -3.80 1.47
CA LEU A 163 -6.29 -4.31 0.10
C LEU A 163 -5.23 -5.42 0.00
N SER A 164 -4.05 -5.25 0.62
CA SER A 164 -3.01 -6.29 0.68
C SER A 164 -3.57 -7.62 1.23
N LYS A 165 -4.37 -7.54 2.29
CA LYS A 165 -5.07 -8.70 2.85
C LYS A 165 -6.06 -9.32 1.87
N LEU A 166 -6.85 -8.51 1.15
CA LEU A 166 -7.81 -9.00 0.15
C LEU A 166 -7.13 -9.71 -1.02
N ILE A 167 -5.95 -9.24 -1.44
CA ILE A 167 -5.17 -9.90 -2.50
C ILE A 167 -4.43 -11.15 -2.00
N GLY A 168 -4.40 -11.41 -0.70
CA GLY A 168 -3.91 -12.65 -0.09
C GLY A 168 -2.61 -12.52 0.68
N VAL A 169 -2.10 -11.31 0.92
CA VAL A 169 -0.91 -11.08 1.75
C VAL A 169 -1.33 -11.05 3.22
N SER A 170 -0.79 -11.99 4.00
CA SER A 170 -1.02 -12.03 5.44
C SER A 170 -0.20 -10.96 6.15
N PRO A 171 -0.71 -10.29 7.20
CA PRO A 171 0.12 -9.43 8.07
C PRO A 171 1.33 -10.18 8.67
N TRP A 172 1.26 -11.51 8.73
CA TRP A 172 2.30 -12.39 9.26
C TRP A 172 3.24 -12.95 8.19
N TYR A 173 3.16 -12.48 6.93
CA TYR A 173 3.96 -13.04 5.82
C TYR A 173 5.46 -13.08 6.15
N TRP A 174 5.97 -12.03 6.80
CA TRP A 174 7.38 -11.93 7.19
C TRP A 174 7.66 -12.48 8.61
N TYR A 175 6.78 -12.19 9.58
CA TYR A 175 7.00 -12.59 10.98
C TYR A 175 6.77 -14.08 11.26
N SER A 176 6.08 -14.79 10.39
CA SER A 176 5.76 -16.21 10.57
C SER A 176 5.77 -17.00 9.26
N ASP A 177 6.52 -16.52 8.27
CA ASP A 177 6.72 -17.17 6.97
C ASP A 177 5.41 -17.62 6.29
N VAL A 178 4.32 -16.85 6.48
CA VAL A 178 3.02 -17.20 5.91
C VAL A 178 3.11 -17.06 4.39
N PRO A 179 2.84 -18.13 3.61
CA PRO A 179 3.05 -18.11 2.17
C PRO A 179 2.08 -17.15 1.48
N VAL A 180 2.62 -16.35 0.56
CA VAL A 180 1.82 -15.48 -0.32
C VAL A 180 1.39 -16.27 -1.56
N PRO A 181 0.09 -16.33 -1.90
CA PRO A 181 -0.38 -17.07 -3.06
C PRO A 181 0.00 -16.35 -4.36
N ILE A 182 0.57 -17.09 -5.32
CA ILE A 182 0.80 -16.60 -6.68
C ILE A 182 -0.52 -16.69 -7.46
N LYS A 183 -0.91 -15.59 -8.11
CA LYS A 183 -2.16 -15.45 -8.88
C LYS A 183 -1.88 -14.96 -10.28
N GLU A 184 -2.40 -15.69 -11.28
CA GLU A 184 -2.36 -15.27 -12.69
C GLU A 184 -3.21 -14.01 -12.95
N LYS A 185 -4.22 -13.75 -12.12
CA LYS A 185 -5.09 -12.56 -12.19
C LYS A 185 -5.47 -12.12 -10.79
N ILE A 186 -5.53 -10.80 -10.56
CA ILE A 186 -6.00 -10.22 -9.30
C ILE A 186 -7.30 -9.49 -9.58
N ASN A 187 -8.41 -10.06 -9.09
CA ASN A 187 -9.72 -9.43 -9.10
C ASN A 187 -10.16 -9.19 -7.66
N VAL A 188 -10.60 -7.98 -7.36
CA VAL A 188 -11.08 -7.59 -6.03
C VAL A 188 -12.58 -7.32 -6.13
N ASP A 189 -13.35 -7.81 -5.16
CA ASP A 189 -14.78 -7.51 -5.09
C ASP A 189 -14.96 -5.99 -4.91
N THR A 190 -15.79 -5.38 -5.77
CA THR A 190 -16.06 -3.94 -5.72
C THR A 190 -17.25 -3.59 -4.85
N GLN A 191 -17.77 -4.52 -4.05
CA GLN A 191 -18.65 -4.14 -2.95
C GLN A 191 -17.94 -3.07 -2.14
N THR A 192 -18.61 -1.93 -1.96
CA THR A 192 -18.02 -0.81 -1.23
C THR A 192 -17.67 -1.23 0.18
N ILE A 193 -16.40 -1.15 0.54
CA ILE A 193 -15.90 -1.46 1.89
C ILE A 193 -15.77 -0.14 2.62
N VAL A 194 -16.49 0.01 3.73
CA VAL A 194 -16.39 1.18 4.61
C VAL A 194 -15.95 0.71 5.98
N GLN A 195 -14.77 1.16 6.40
CA GLN A 195 -14.27 0.97 7.75
C GLN A 195 -14.44 2.29 8.51
N LYS A 196 -15.26 2.25 9.55
CA LYS A 196 -15.44 3.36 10.51
C LYS A 196 -14.24 3.46 11.45
N ALA A 197 -14.22 4.51 12.28
CA ALA A 197 -13.20 4.67 13.30
C ALA A 197 -13.13 3.43 14.20
N PRO A 198 -11.93 3.07 14.65
CA PRO A 198 -11.76 1.99 15.60
C PRO A 198 -12.45 2.35 16.93
N SER A 199 -13.10 1.36 17.54
CA SER A 199 -13.80 1.56 18.83
C SER A 199 -12.86 1.98 19.95
N ILE A 200 -11.57 1.61 19.86
CA ILE A 200 -10.52 1.99 20.82
C ILE A 200 -9.52 2.89 20.12
N LYS A 201 -9.32 4.10 20.67
CA LYS A 201 -8.50 5.15 20.06
C LYS A 201 -7.01 4.79 19.93
N TYR A 202 -6.42 4.17 20.95
CA TYR A 202 -5.01 3.79 20.95
C TYR A 202 -4.89 2.28 21.11
N ARG A 203 -4.23 1.65 20.14
CA ARG A 203 -4.06 0.19 20.04
C ARG A 203 -2.59 -0.07 19.78
N GLY A 204 -2.02 -1.05 20.45
CA GLY A 204 -0.60 -1.35 20.29
C GLY A 204 -0.15 -2.45 21.24
N ILE A 205 1.17 -2.64 21.25
CA ILE A 205 1.85 -3.64 22.07
C ILE A 205 2.98 -2.95 22.84
N PHE A 206 3.43 -3.61 23.90
CA PHE A 206 4.67 -3.27 24.58
C PHE A 206 5.62 -4.47 24.46
N ILE A 207 6.78 -4.26 23.83
CA ILE A 207 7.85 -5.26 23.75
C ILE A 207 8.64 -5.14 25.05
N ASN A 208 8.58 -6.19 25.87
CA ASN A 208 9.24 -6.28 27.18
C ASN A 208 9.79 -7.70 27.38
N ASP A 209 10.73 -7.85 28.31
CA ASP A 209 11.43 -9.12 28.60
C ASP A 209 12.12 -9.64 27.32
N GLU A 210 12.86 -8.73 26.68
CA GLU A 210 13.31 -8.84 25.31
C GLU A 210 14.66 -9.53 25.11
N GLU A 211 15.24 -10.21 26.12
CA GLU A 211 16.60 -10.74 26.03
C GLU A 211 16.79 -11.65 24.80
N ARG A 212 15.81 -12.51 24.51
CA ARG A 212 15.80 -13.37 23.32
C ARG A 212 15.61 -12.61 22.02
N THR A 213 14.80 -11.55 22.05
CA THR A 213 14.59 -10.67 20.89
C THR A 213 15.88 -9.93 20.57
N ILE A 214 16.61 -9.45 21.58
CA ILE A 214 17.90 -8.78 21.40
C ILE A 214 18.92 -9.74 20.76
N ASP A 215 19.01 -10.99 21.23
CA ASP A 215 19.90 -11.98 20.64
C ASP A 215 19.57 -12.23 19.16
N TRP A 216 18.29 -12.38 18.83
CA TRP A 216 17.85 -12.54 17.44
C TRP A 216 18.14 -11.30 16.58
N VAL A 217 17.92 -10.11 17.12
CA VAL A 217 18.20 -8.83 16.45
C VAL A 217 19.69 -8.66 16.16
N LYS A 218 20.59 -9.09 17.07
CA LYS A 218 22.04 -9.02 16.83
C LYS A 218 22.43 -9.85 15.61
N GLU A 219 21.83 -11.02 15.44
CA GLU A 219 22.11 -11.92 14.31
C GLU A 219 21.47 -11.43 13.00
N LYS A 220 20.25 -10.87 13.05
CA LYS A 220 19.47 -10.49 11.85
C LYS A 220 19.62 -9.04 11.40
N PHE A 221 19.82 -8.12 12.34
CA PHE A 221 19.88 -6.67 12.14
C PHE A 221 21.15 -6.07 12.75
N SER A 222 22.26 -6.80 12.63
CA SER A 222 23.55 -6.45 13.24
C SER A 222 23.91 -4.98 13.04
N ASN A 223 24.26 -4.30 14.12
CA ASN A 223 24.84 -2.96 14.11
C ASN A 223 26.01 -2.90 15.10
N GLU A 224 26.77 -1.81 15.07
CA GLU A 224 27.96 -1.64 15.92
C GLU A 224 27.66 -1.72 17.42
N GLN A 225 26.41 -1.45 17.84
CA GLN A 225 26.01 -1.43 19.24
C GLN A 225 25.35 -2.74 19.72
N GLY A 226 25.04 -3.68 18.82
CA GLY A 226 24.35 -4.94 19.14
C GLY A 226 22.93 -4.77 19.72
N VAL A 227 22.21 -3.71 19.36
CA VAL A 227 20.85 -3.39 19.86
C VAL A 227 19.84 -3.22 18.72
N PRO A 228 18.52 -3.28 18.97
CA PRO A 228 17.51 -2.97 17.95
C PRO A 228 17.70 -1.60 17.27
N ASN A 229 17.86 -1.59 15.96
CA ASN A 229 17.93 -0.37 15.14
C ASN A 229 16.64 -0.09 14.37
N VAL A 230 16.68 0.94 13.54
CA VAL A 230 15.57 1.38 12.69
C VAL A 230 15.06 0.29 11.73
N TYR A 231 15.90 -0.66 11.32
CA TYR A 231 15.49 -1.75 10.42
C TYR A 231 14.65 -2.79 11.14
N PHE A 232 15.00 -3.13 12.38
CA PHE A 232 14.15 -3.98 13.22
C PHE A 232 12.79 -3.31 13.48
N TYR A 233 12.80 -2.05 13.94
CA TYR A 233 11.57 -1.35 14.26
C TYR A 233 10.70 -1.08 13.04
N ARG A 234 11.27 -1.00 11.83
CA ARG A 234 10.50 -0.92 10.59
C ARG A 234 9.56 -2.13 10.43
N HIS A 235 10.05 -3.34 10.65
CA HIS A 235 9.20 -4.54 10.60
C HIS A 235 8.14 -4.53 11.72
N VAL A 236 8.51 -4.09 12.92
CA VAL A 236 7.54 -3.97 14.03
C VAL A 236 6.42 -2.99 13.69
N PHE A 237 6.76 -1.84 13.11
CA PHE A 237 5.78 -0.83 12.73
C PHE A 237 4.91 -1.27 11.56
N GLU A 238 5.46 -1.98 10.58
CA GLU A 238 4.69 -2.58 9.49
C GLU A 238 3.66 -3.58 10.03
N LEU A 239 4.05 -4.46 10.96
CA LEU A 239 3.13 -5.44 11.57
C LEU A 239 2.00 -4.78 12.38
N LEU A 240 2.24 -3.60 12.96
CA LEU A 240 1.24 -2.88 13.75
C LEU A 240 0.24 -2.09 12.92
N LEU A 241 0.52 -1.84 11.64
CA LEU A 241 -0.31 -1.07 10.72
C LEU A 241 -1.25 -1.98 9.91
#